data_AF-A0A975TUQ0-F1
#
_entry.id   AF-A0A975TUQ0-F1
#
_cell.length_a   1.000
_cell.length_b   1.000
_cell.length_c   1.000
_cell.angle_alpha   90.00
_cell.angle_beta   90.00
_cell.angle_gamma   90.00
#
_symmetry.space_group_name_H-M   'P 1'
#
loop_
_entity.id
_entity.type
_entity.pdbx_description
1 polymer ?
#
loop_
_entity_poly.entity_id
_entity_poly.type
_entity_poly.pdbx_seq_one_letter_code
_entity_poly.pdbx_strand_id
1 'polypeptide(L)'
;MMRQIALPLALILTLAGVVGLYLGVASAPLSESEIIERHAADYVAQTGRARTDCYAVPAGVEGVRMIVICEAEGSEAWFVAVDDRGEPVDAAVLFEEGTT
;
A
#
# COMPACT_ATOMS: atom_id res chain seq x y z
N MET A 1 -9.19 -49.07 -0.31
CA MET A 1 -8.37 -48.53 0.79
C MET A 1 -7.59 -47.28 0.41
N MET A 2 -6.56 -47.33 -0.45
CA MET A 2 -5.74 -46.15 -0.80
C MET A 2 -6.56 -44.96 -1.36
N ARG A 3 -7.54 -45.24 -2.24
CA ARG A 3 -8.40 -44.22 -2.85
C ARG A 3 -9.35 -43.53 -1.87
N GLN A 4 -9.69 -44.18 -0.75
CA GLN A 4 -10.56 -43.60 0.29
C GLN A 4 -9.82 -42.58 1.16
N ILE A 5 -8.48 -42.67 1.22
CA ILE A 5 -7.63 -41.74 1.97
C ILE A 5 -7.11 -40.63 1.03
N ALA A 6 -6.81 -40.97 -0.23
CA ALA A 6 -6.32 -40.01 -1.21
C ALA A 6 -7.31 -38.86 -1.47
N LEU A 7 -8.62 -39.15 -1.50
CA LEU A 7 -9.66 -38.15 -1.78
C LEU A 7 -9.79 -37.08 -0.68
N PRO A 8 -9.96 -37.44 0.62
CA PRO A 8 -10.00 -36.43 1.69
C PRO A 8 -8.66 -35.71 1.85
N LEU A 9 -7.53 -36.38 1.64
CA LEU A 9 -6.22 -35.75 1.68
C LEU A 9 -6.06 -34.70 0.58
N ALA A 10 -6.45 -35.04 -0.66
CA ALA A 10 -6.43 -34.10 -1.77
C ALA A 10 -7.34 -32.89 -1.49
N LEU A 11 -8.52 -33.11 -0.92
CA LEU A 11 -9.44 -32.03 -0.53
C LEU A 11 -8.80 -31.09 0.52
N ILE A 12 -8.15 -31.64 1.54
CA ILE A 12 -7.51 -30.82 2.58
C ILE A 12 -6.34 -30.02 1.99
N LEU A 13 -5.51 -30.64 1.14
CA LEU A 13 -4.39 -29.96 0.50
C LEU A 13 -4.84 -28.86 -0.46
N THR A 14 -5.90 -29.09 -1.24
CA THR A 14 -6.45 -28.04 -2.11
C THR A 14 -7.03 -26.90 -1.29
N LEU A 15 -7.76 -27.18 -0.21
CA LEU A 15 -8.32 -26.14 0.65
C LEU A 15 -7.20 -25.32 1.31
N ALA A 16 -6.18 -25.98 1.87
CA ALA A 16 -5.03 -25.32 2.46
C ALA A 16 -4.27 -24.46 1.44
N GLY A 17 -4.09 -24.97 0.22
CA GLY A 17 -3.46 -24.23 -0.88
C GLY A 17 -4.27 -22.99 -1.30
N VAL A 18 -5.59 -23.11 -1.41
CA VAL A 18 -6.49 -21.99 -1.72
C VAL A 18 -6.44 -20.93 -0.62
N VAL A 19 -6.52 -21.33 0.65
CA VAL A 19 -6.43 -20.41 1.78
C VAL A 19 -5.07 -19.73 1.83
N GLY A 20 -3.98 -20.48 1.68
CA GLY A 20 -2.63 -19.92 1.66
C GLY A 20 -2.41 -18.93 0.51
N LEU A 21 -2.91 -19.24 -0.69
CA LEU A 21 -2.85 -18.34 -1.84
C LEU A 21 -3.66 -17.07 -1.60
N TYR A 22 -4.89 -17.20 -1.07
CA TYR A 22 -5.74 -16.06 -0.77
C TYR A 22 -5.09 -15.12 0.25
N LEU A 23 -4.58 -15.67 1.36
CA LEU A 23 -3.89 -14.90 2.38
C LEU A 23 -2.61 -14.26 1.84
N GLY A 24 -1.85 -14.97 1.00
CA GLY A 24 -0.65 -14.44 0.37
C GLY A 24 -0.93 -13.24 -0.55
N VAL A 25 -1.98 -13.32 -1.37
CA VAL A 25 -2.40 -12.21 -2.23
C VAL A 25 -2.94 -11.04 -1.40
N ALA A 26 -3.76 -11.32 -0.37
CA ALA A 26 -4.31 -10.28 0.50
C ALA A 26 -3.24 -9.58 1.35
N SER A 27 -2.12 -10.25 1.63
CA SER A 27 -1.00 -9.70 2.40
C SER A 27 0.08 -9.07 1.53
N ALA A 28 -0.06 -9.13 0.20
CA ALA A 28 0.91 -8.51 -0.69
C ALA A 28 0.86 -6.98 -0.45
N PRO A 29 2.00 -6.34 -0.11
CA PRO A 29 2.02 -4.91 0.07
C PRO A 29 1.65 -4.24 -1.25
N LEU A 30 1.02 -3.08 -1.18
CA LEU A 30 0.63 -2.38 -2.38
C LEU A 30 1.85 -2.05 -3.24
N SER A 31 1.66 -2.13 -4.55
CA SER A 31 2.67 -1.64 -5.48
C SER A 31 2.80 -0.12 -5.35
N GLU A 32 4.01 0.40 -5.53
CA GLU A 32 4.28 1.84 -5.40
C GLU A 32 3.39 2.66 -6.34
N SER A 33 3.23 2.18 -7.58
CA SER A 33 2.36 2.79 -8.58
C SER A 33 0.90 2.88 -8.15
N GLU A 34 0.39 1.85 -7.46
CA GLU A 34 -1.01 1.82 -7.00
C GLU A 34 -1.25 2.76 -5.83
N ILE A 35 -0.26 2.92 -4.95
CA ILE A 35 -0.26 3.95 -3.89
C ILE A 35 -0.31 5.35 -4.52
N ILE A 36 0.59 5.63 -5.47
CA ILE A 36 0.67 6.93 -6.14
C ILE A 36 -0.65 7.23 -6.86
N GLU A 37 -1.19 6.29 -7.63
CA GLU A 37 -2.40 6.51 -8.42
C GLU A 37 -3.62 6.78 -7.55
N ARG A 38 -3.72 6.11 -6.38
CA ARG A 38 -4.78 6.36 -5.40
C ARG A 38 -4.73 7.80 -4.88
N HIS A 39 -3.57 8.24 -4.41
CA HIS A 39 -3.39 9.60 -3.89
C HIS A 39 -3.52 10.65 -5.00
N ALA A 40 -3.02 10.37 -6.21
CA ALA A 40 -3.22 11.23 -7.38
C ALA A 40 -4.71 11.35 -7.77
N ALA A 41 -5.52 10.31 -7.61
CA ALA A 41 -6.97 10.40 -7.84
C ALA A 41 -7.62 11.34 -6.82
N ASP A 42 -7.22 11.28 -5.55
CA ASP A 42 -7.70 12.18 -4.50
C ASP A 42 -7.26 13.63 -4.73
N TYR A 43 -6.04 13.85 -5.21
CA TYR A 43 -5.55 15.16 -5.66
C TYR A 43 -6.45 15.75 -6.74
N VAL A 44 -6.70 14.98 -7.79
CA VAL A 44 -7.53 15.40 -8.94
C VAL A 44 -8.95 15.69 -8.50
N ALA A 45 -9.52 14.85 -7.63
CA ALA A 45 -10.88 15.03 -7.13
C ALA A 45 -11.03 16.32 -6.31
N GLN A 46 -10.02 16.69 -5.52
CA GLN A 46 -10.06 17.86 -4.65
C GLN A 46 -9.68 19.16 -5.36
N THR A 47 -8.73 19.10 -6.28
CA THR A 47 -8.11 20.30 -6.88
C THR A 47 -8.47 20.52 -8.35
N GLY A 48 -8.95 19.48 -9.05
CA GLY A 48 -9.19 19.50 -10.49
C GLY A 48 -7.91 19.54 -11.35
N ARG A 49 -6.75 19.33 -10.75
CA ARG A 49 -5.43 19.34 -11.42
C ARG A 49 -5.12 18.01 -12.11
N ALA A 50 -3.93 17.88 -12.70
CA ALA A 50 -3.56 16.71 -13.48
C ALA A 50 -2.90 15.63 -12.60
N ARG A 51 -3.13 14.35 -12.91
CA ARG A 51 -2.43 13.24 -12.22
C ARG A 51 -0.92 13.28 -12.40
N THR A 52 -0.45 13.82 -13.52
CA THR A 52 0.97 13.94 -13.86
C THR A 52 1.73 14.91 -12.96
N ASP A 53 1.02 15.67 -12.13
CA ASP A 53 1.61 16.58 -11.15
C ASP A 53 2.12 15.81 -9.90
N CYS A 54 1.82 14.51 -9.81
CA CYS A 54 2.15 13.67 -8.66
C CYS A 54 3.36 12.75 -8.92
N TYR A 55 4.24 12.66 -7.92
CA TYR A 55 5.35 11.71 -7.87
C TYR A 55 5.56 11.24 -6.42
N ALA A 56 6.36 10.18 -6.22
CA ALA A 56 6.71 9.71 -4.89
C ALA A 56 8.21 9.72 -4.66
N VAL A 57 8.59 9.94 -3.40
CA VAL A 57 9.97 9.84 -2.92
C VAL A 57 10.03 8.87 -1.74
N PRO A 58 11.08 8.03 -1.63
CA PRO A 58 11.27 7.17 -0.47
C PRO A 58 11.54 8.02 0.78
N ALA A 59 10.90 7.69 1.90
CA ALA A 59 10.99 8.50 3.12
C ALA A 59 12.26 8.22 3.94
N GLY A 60 12.76 6.97 3.93
CA GLY A 60 13.93 6.57 4.70
C GLY A 60 13.72 6.55 6.22
N VAL A 61 12.48 6.60 6.69
CA VAL A 61 12.07 6.56 8.11
C VAL A 61 11.28 5.28 8.37
N GLU A 62 11.49 4.66 9.54
CA GLU A 62 10.72 3.47 9.93
C GLU A 62 9.21 3.79 10.01
N GLY A 63 8.37 2.87 9.57
CA GLY A 63 6.92 3.08 9.51
C GLY A 63 6.43 3.97 8.34
N VAL A 64 7.33 4.62 7.60
CA VAL A 64 6.99 5.39 6.39
C VAL A 64 7.66 4.80 5.18
N ARG A 65 6.86 4.31 4.25
CA ARG A 65 7.37 3.77 3.00
C ARG A 65 7.82 4.88 2.06
N MET A 66 6.94 5.84 1.82
CA MET A 66 7.15 6.92 0.85
C MET A 66 6.33 8.15 1.18
N ILE A 67 6.69 9.25 0.53
CA ILE A 67 5.94 10.50 0.55
C ILE A 67 5.44 10.73 -0.87
N VAL A 68 4.12 10.83 -1.04
CA VAL A 68 3.50 11.24 -2.29
C VAL A 68 3.45 12.76 -2.31
N ILE A 69 4.01 13.35 -3.36
CA ILE A 69 4.08 14.80 -3.56
C ILE A 69 3.31 15.10 -4.84
N CYS A 70 2.29 15.95 -4.75
CA CYS A 70 1.61 16.51 -5.91
C CYS A 70 1.83 18.02 -5.92
N GLU A 71 2.53 18.50 -6.94
CA GLU A 71 2.79 19.91 -7.11
C GLU A 71 2.60 20.29 -8.56
N ALA A 72 1.82 21.33 -8.77
CA ALA A 72 1.66 21.96 -10.06
C ALA A 72 2.20 23.39 -10.00
N GLU A 73 2.64 23.90 -11.15
CA GLU A 73 3.19 25.25 -11.22
C GLU A 73 2.20 26.28 -10.65
N GLY A 74 2.67 27.09 -9.70
CA GLY A 74 1.86 28.09 -9.00
C GLY A 74 0.81 27.55 -8.02
N SER A 75 0.91 26.29 -7.57
CA SER A 75 0.07 25.73 -6.50
C SER A 75 0.81 25.60 -5.17
N GLU A 76 0.04 25.51 -4.09
CA GLU A 76 0.56 25.02 -2.82
C GLU A 76 0.90 23.52 -2.96
N ALA A 77 2.08 23.13 -2.48
CA ALA A 77 2.54 21.74 -2.58
C ALA A 77 1.69 20.84 -1.67
N TRP A 78 1.17 19.76 -2.24
CA TRP A 78 0.42 18.75 -1.50
C TRP A 78 1.31 17.55 -1.22
N PHE A 79 1.41 17.13 0.04
CA PHE A 79 2.26 16.02 0.46
C PHE A 79 1.54 15.12 1.43
N VAL A 80 1.69 13.80 1.23
CA VAL A 80 1.12 12.76 2.09
C VAL A 80 2.17 11.67 2.33
N ALA A 81 2.58 11.51 3.58
CA ALA A 81 3.43 10.39 3.99
C ALA A 81 2.57 9.14 4.18
N VAL A 82 3.03 8.00 3.66
CA VAL A 82 2.24 6.76 3.65
C VAL A 82 3.03 5.54 4.07
N ASP A 83 2.33 4.57 4.66
CA ASP A 83 2.87 3.28 5.09
C ASP A 83 2.93 2.23 3.94
N ASP A 84 3.24 0.98 4.28
CA ASP A 84 3.27 -0.14 3.32
C ASP A 84 1.91 -0.51 2.69
N ARG A 85 0.81 -0.02 3.27
CA ARG A 85 -0.55 -0.18 2.76
C ARG A 85 -1.01 1.05 1.97
N GLY A 86 -0.18 2.09 1.90
CA GLY A 86 -0.52 3.37 1.28
C GLY A 86 -1.48 4.20 2.14
N GLU A 87 -1.60 3.91 3.43
CA GLU A 87 -2.43 4.66 4.38
C GLU A 87 -1.65 5.88 4.89
N PRO A 88 -2.28 7.05 5.06
CA PRO A 88 -1.61 8.24 5.59
C PRO A 88 -1.05 8.01 6.98
N VAL A 89 0.23 8.35 7.18
CA VAL A 89 0.88 8.33 8.49
C VAL A 89 0.84 9.75 9.06
N ASP A 90 0.29 9.88 10.27
CA ASP A 90 0.22 11.17 10.94
C ASP A 90 1.63 11.60 11.37
N ALA A 91 2.02 12.83 11.06
CA ALA A 91 3.37 13.33 11.32
C ALA A 91 3.72 13.30 12.82
N ALA A 92 2.71 13.37 13.69
CA ALA A 92 2.88 13.22 15.14
C ALA A 92 3.52 11.87 15.54
N VAL A 93 3.23 10.79 14.80
CA VAL A 93 3.76 9.44 15.08
C VAL A 93 5.26 9.36 14.77
N LEU A 94 5.74 10.14 13.79
CA LEU A 94 7.14 10.14 13.37
C LEU A 94 8.09 10.84 14.35
N PHE A 95 7.57 11.73 15.20
CA PHE A 95 8.37 12.45 16.20
C PHE A 95 8.41 11.76 17.56
N GLU A 96 7.53 10.79 17.85
CA GLU A 96 7.57 10.03 19.11
C GLU A 96 8.67 8.94 19.08
N GLU A 97 8.95 8.32 17.93
CA GLU A 97 10.01 7.29 17.82
C GLU A 97 11.44 7.85 17.69
N GLY A 98 11.60 9.16 17.46
CA GLY A 98 12.91 9.81 17.28
C GLY A 98 13.61 10.25 18.58
N THR A 99 13.07 9.94 19.76
CA THR A 99 13.65 10.33 21.06
C THR A 99 14.11 9.13 21.88
N THR A 100 15.15 8.43 21.43
CA THR A 100 16.00 7.66 22.35
C THR A 100 17.48 7.79 21.99
#